data_AF-A0A2D5AHB6-F1
#
_entry.id   AF-A0A2D5AHB6-F1
#
_cell.length_a   1.000
_cell.length_b   1.000
_cell.length_c   1.000
_cell.angle_alpha   90.00
_cell.angle_beta   90.00
_cell.angle_gamma   90.00
#
_symmetry.space_group_name_H-M   'P 1'
#
loop_
_entity.id
_entity.type
_entity.pdbx_description
1 polymer ?
#
loop_
_entity_poly.entity_id
_entity_poly.type
_entity_poly.pdbx_seq_one_letter_code
_entity_poly.pdbx_strand_id
1 'polypeptide(L)'
;MERLECYLSDFAIHDVDEGWLAIDTVARIDFSSYGSHALLTIPGEKDRSIDGLRMGLGVPRDRNVNVDPASYSDPNHPLGYTGSAGLHWGWAAGYIFSVYEGRLLTEPNIPFTYHAGNDTTFRTTELMWEEPWLLECGGKDHNITLVLDAYKCLHGAEDTIDPEIDPETHTGNNLPLAIRWVDLYQNAWSIQP
;
A
#
# COMPACT_ATOMS: atom_id res chain seq x y z
N MET A 1 -15.33 3.70 -10.01
CA MET A 1 -14.37 2.90 -9.22
C MET A 1 -15.18 1.99 -8.33
N GLU A 2 -14.89 0.69 -8.34
CA GLU A 2 -15.65 -0.31 -7.60
C GLU A 2 -14.87 -0.83 -6.41
N ARG A 3 -13.55 -0.97 -6.55
CA ARG A 3 -12.66 -1.39 -5.47
C ARG A 3 -11.31 -0.72 -5.61
N LEU A 4 -10.78 -0.24 -4.49
CA LEU A 4 -9.42 0.23 -4.32
C LEU A 4 -8.97 -0.25 -2.94
N GLU A 5 -8.03 -1.18 -2.91
CA GLU A 5 -7.48 -1.76 -1.68
C GLU A 5 -5.98 -2.01 -1.85
N CYS A 6 -5.23 -1.94 -0.76
CA CYS A 6 -3.81 -2.27 -0.79
C CYS A 6 -3.27 -2.79 0.54
N TYR A 7 -2.12 -3.45 0.46
CA TYR A 7 -1.26 -3.68 1.61
C TYR A 7 -0.22 -2.58 1.72
N LEU A 8 -0.02 -2.09 2.95
CA LEU A 8 1.11 -1.25 3.32
C LEU A 8 1.95 -2.00 4.35
N SER A 9 3.26 -1.95 4.22
CA SER A 9 4.20 -2.69 5.08
C SER A 9 5.54 -1.96 5.18
N ASP A 10 6.57 -2.61 5.73
CA ASP A 10 7.95 -2.10 5.81
C ASP A 10 8.02 -0.61 6.18
N PHE A 11 7.23 -0.24 7.18
CA PHE A 11 7.14 1.15 7.62
C PHE A 11 8.48 1.56 8.23
N ALA A 12 8.86 2.81 8.03
CA ALA A 12 9.93 3.43 8.80
C ALA A 12 9.62 4.91 9.00
N ILE A 13 10.00 5.45 10.15
CA ILE A 13 10.01 6.90 10.38
C ILE A 13 11.44 7.42 10.21
N HIS A 14 11.60 8.63 9.69
CA HIS A 14 12.88 9.32 9.72
C HIS A 14 12.91 10.21 10.95
N ASP A 15 13.76 9.85 11.91
CA ASP A 15 14.10 10.66 13.08
C ASP A 15 15.26 11.59 12.67
N VAL A 16 15.14 12.89 12.97
CA VAL A 16 16.14 13.90 12.54
C VAL A 16 17.55 13.63 13.09
N ASP A 17 17.65 12.96 14.24
CA ASP A 17 18.92 12.67 14.90
C ASP A 17 19.41 11.24 14.63
N GLU A 18 18.48 10.27 14.53
CA GLU A 18 18.80 8.84 14.43
C GLU A 18 18.66 8.27 13.01
N GLY A 19 18.06 9.01 12.08
CA GLY A 19 17.76 8.57 10.72
C GLY A 19 16.57 7.63 10.65
N TRP A 20 16.57 6.71 9.67
CA TRP A 20 15.45 5.79 9.44
C TRP A 20 15.35 4.70 10.51
N LEU A 21 14.20 4.66 11.19
CA LEU A 21 13.85 3.66 12.19
C LEU A 21 12.72 2.77 11.65
N ALA A 22 13.03 1.50 11.41
CA ALA A 22 12.06 0.54 10.90
C ALA A 22 10.99 0.17 11.94
N ILE A 23 9.76 0.01 11.47
CA ILE A 23 8.57 -0.36 12.23
C ILE A 23 7.95 -1.55 11.50
N ASP A 24 8.05 -2.73 12.11
CA ASP A 24 7.46 -3.94 11.55
C ASP A 24 5.95 -3.93 11.77
N THR A 25 5.21 -3.60 10.71
CA THR A 25 3.75 -3.60 10.68
C THR A 25 3.30 -3.89 9.26
N VAL A 26 2.22 -4.64 9.13
CA VAL A 26 1.48 -4.79 7.86
C VAL A 26 0.07 -4.31 8.11
N ALA A 27 -0.46 -3.49 7.20
CA ALA A 27 -1.82 -3.01 7.23
C ALA A 27 -2.51 -3.30 5.89
N ARG A 28 -3.79 -3.67 5.93
CA ARG A 28 -4.66 -3.70 4.75
C ARG A 28 -5.51 -2.44 4.79
N ILE A 29 -5.43 -1.63 3.73
CA ILE A 29 -6.21 -0.42 3.58
C ILE A 29 -7.33 -0.68 2.57
N ASP A 30 -8.56 -0.42 3.01
CA ASP A 30 -9.75 -0.47 2.18
C ASP A 30 -10.32 0.94 2.08
N PHE A 31 -10.18 1.54 0.89
CA PHE A 31 -10.57 2.93 0.64
C PHE A 31 -12.09 3.12 0.53
N SER A 32 -12.87 2.03 0.50
CA SER A 32 -14.33 2.11 0.64
C SER A 32 -14.78 2.19 2.11
N SER A 33 -13.91 1.81 3.04
CA SER A 33 -14.19 1.79 4.47
C SER A 33 -13.83 3.12 5.12
N TYR A 34 -14.76 3.67 5.89
CA TYR A 34 -14.50 4.89 6.65
C TYR A 34 -13.51 4.61 7.80
N GLY A 35 -12.40 5.34 7.83
CA GLY A 35 -11.43 5.26 8.93
C GLY A 35 -10.46 4.09 8.86
N SER A 36 -10.25 3.49 7.68
CA SER A 36 -9.15 2.53 7.48
C SER A 36 -7.81 3.21 7.76
N HIS A 37 -6.98 2.59 8.61
CA HIS A 37 -5.70 3.14 9.05
C HIS A 37 -4.68 2.02 9.31
N ALA A 38 -3.40 2.38 9.27
CA ALA A 38 -2.32 1.57 9.82
C ALA A 38 -1.99 2.08 11.22
N LEU A 39 -1.85 1.18 12.19
CA LEU A 39 -1.38 1.53 13.54
C LEU A 39 0.11 1.23 13.64
N LEU A 40 0.93 2.27 13.79
CA LEU A 40 2.38 2.14 13.94
C LEU A 40 2.75 2.31 15.41
N THR A 41 3.39 1.30 16.00
CA THR A 41 3.96 1.40 17.35
C THR A 41 5.43 1.74 17.25
N ILE A 42 5.79 2.96 17.64
CA ILE A 42 7.17 3.45 17.57
C ILE A 42 7.89 3.07 18.86
N PRO A 43 8.93 2.23 18.82
CA PRO A 43 9.67 1.86 20.01
C PRO A 43 10.56 3.01 20.49
N GLY A 44 10.58 3.24 21.80
CA GLY A 44 11.45 4.24 22.42
C GLY A 44 11.02 4.62 23.83
N GLU A 45 11.93 5.28 24.54
CA GLU A 45 11.71 5.82 25.89
C GLU A 45 11.91 7.35 25.93
N LYS A 46 12.00 7.99 24.75
CA LYS A 46 12.24 9.43 24.60
C LYS A 46 11.43 10.01 23.46
N ASP A 47 11.18 11.31 23.55
CA ASP A 47 10.56 12.08 22.46
C ASP A 47 11.43 11.98 21.20
N ARG A 48 10.78 12.05 20.05
CA ARG A 48 11.42 12.00 18.73
C ARG A 48 10.99 13.18 17.90
N SER A 49 11.92 13.74 17.15
CA SER A 49 11.60 14.71 16.10
C SER A 49 11.65 13.98 14.77
N ILE A 50 10.52 13.87 14.08
CA ILE A 50 10.39 13.10 12.84
C ILE A 50 10.07 14.01 11.65
N ASP A 51 10.70 13.79 10.51
CA ASP A 51 10.49 14.58 9.29
C ASP A 51 10.28 13.70 8.03
N GLY A 52 10.12 12.38 8.22
CA GLY A 52 9.77 11.48 7.13
C GLY A 52 9.04 10.21 7.54
N LEU A 53 8.29 9.66 6.59
CA LEU A 53 7.68 8.35 6.62
C LEU A 53 8.04 7.58 5.35
N ARG A 54 8.51 6.35 5.50
CA ARG A 54 8.69 5.39 4.43
C ARG A 54 7.70 4.25 4.62
N MET A 55 7.15 3.74 3.52
CA MET A 55 6.32 2.54 3.54
C MET A 55 6.52 1.71 2.28
N GLY A 56 6.50 0.40 2.48
CA GLY A 56 6.34 -0.61 1.44
C GLY A 56 4.90 -0.63 0.93
N LEU A 57 4.77 -0.71 -0.39
CA LEU A 57 3.52 -0.80 -1.12
C LEU A 57 3.33 -2.25 -1.58
N GLY A 58 2.77 -3.07 -0.69
CA GLY A 58 2.61 -4.50 -0.85
C GLY A 58 3.00 -5.30 0.39
N VAL A 59 3.16 -6.61 0.20
CA VAL A 59 3.61 -7.54 1.26
C VAL A 59 5.10 -7.84 1.06
N PRO A 60 5.94 -7.76 2.11
CA PRO A 60 7.37 -8.03 1.99
C PRO A 60 7.65 -9.47 1.53
N ARG A 61 8.74 -9.66 0.80
CA ARG A 61 9.08 -10.93 0.13
C ARG A 61 9.11 -12.14 1.07
N ASP A 62 9.60 -11.97 2.29
CA ASP A 62 9.70 -13.01 3.31
C ASP A 62 8.33 -13.44 3.87
N ARG A 63 7.27 -12.68 3.58
CA ARG A 63 5.88 -12.92 4.02
C ARG A 63 4.90 -13.13 2.87
N ASN A 64 5.35 -13.02 1.63
CA ASN A 64 4.48 -13.01 0.45
C ASN A 64 4.17 -14.43 -0.07
N VAL A 65 5.19 -15.17 -0.52
CA VAL A 65 5.04 -16.49 -1.14
C VAL A 65 5.40 -17.61 -0.18
N ASN A 66 4.84 -18.80 -0.42
CA ASN A 66 4.99 -19.97 0.45
C ASN A 66 4.48 -19.77 1.89
N VAL A 67 3.61 -18.78 2.09
CA VAL A 67 2.91 -18.53 3.35
C VAL A 67 1.44 -18.89 3.16
N ASP A 68 0.90 -19.70 4.06
CA ASP A 68 -0.54 -19.98 4.10
C ASP A 68 -1.20 -18.98 5.05
N PRO A 69 -2.18 -18.15 4.61
CA PRO A 69 -2.93 -17.25 5.50
C PRO A 69 -3.57 -17.97 6.71
N ALA A 70 -3.86 -19.27 6.60
CA ALA A 70 -4.37 -20.08 7.71
C ALA A 70 -3.31 -20.39 8.79
N SER A 71 -2.03 -20.12 8.53
CA SER A 71 -0.93 -20.30 9.49
C SER A 71 -0.81 -19.16 10.51
N TYR A 72 -1.45 -18.01 10.28
CA TYR A 72 -1.49 -16.92 11.25
C TYR A 72 -2.36 -17.32 12.45
N SER A 73 -1.81 -17.16 13.66
CA SER A 73 -2.52 -17.49 14.91
C SER A 73 -3.75 -16.62 15.14
N ASP A 74 -3.68 -15.35 14.72
CA ASP A 74 -4.85 -14.48 14.64
C ASP A 74 -5.38 -14.49 13.19
N PRO A 75 -6.56 -15.08 12.92
CA PRO A 75 -7.13 -15.09 11.58
C PRO A 75 -7.50 -13.69 11.07
N ASN A 76 -7.64 -12.69 11.93
CA ASN A 76 -7.94 -11.31 11.58
C ASN A 76 -6.69 -10.45 11.34
N HIS A 77 -5.49 -11.01 11.54
CA HIS A 77 -4.26 -10.36 11.10
C HIS A 77 -4.39 -9.96 9.61
N PRO A 78 -3.84 -8.84 9.13
CA PRO A 78 -4.02 -8.41 7.73
C PRO A 78 -3.59 -9.44 6.68
N LEU A 79 -2.65 -10.31 7.03
CA LEU A 79 -2.20 -11.45 6.22
C LEU A 79 -2.85 -12.80 6.63
N GLY A 80 -3.70 -12.80 7.64
CA GLY A 80 -4.44 -13.98 8.08
C GLY A 80 -5.58 -14.36 7.13
N TYR A 81 -6.13 -15.57 7.31
CA TYR A 81 -7.19 -16.11 6.45
C TYR A 81 -8.40 -15.16 6.31
N THR A 82 -8.92 -14.64 7.42
CA THR A 82 -10.06 -13.70 7.40
C THR A 82 -9.59 -12.28 7.06
N GLY A 83 -8.49 -11.82 7.67
CA GLY A 83 -8.02 -10.44 7.54
C GLY A 83 -7.50 -10.08 6.15
N SER A 84 -7.04 -11.06 5.37
CA SER A 84 -6.63 -10.87 3.98
C SER A 84 -7.78 -10.52 3.04
N ALA A 85 -9.03 -10.79 3.43
CA ALA A 85 -10.24 -10.39 2.70
C ALA A 85 -10.20 -10.70 1.19
N GLY A 86 -9.63 -11.85 0.82
CA GLY A 86 -9.52 -12.29 -0.56
C GLY A 86 -8.38 -11.66 -1.37
N LEU A 87 -7.49 -10.88 -0.75
CA LEU A 87 -6.26 -10.35 -1.37
C LEU A 87 -5.10 -11.37 -1.35
N HIS A 88 -5.40 -12.63 -1.67
CA HIS A 88 -4.40 -13.70 -1.73
C HIS A 88 -4.80 -14.74 -2.79
N TRP A 89 -3.93 -14.97 -3.77
CA TRP A 89 -4.19 -15.90 -4.88
C TRP A 89 -3.88 -17.37 -4.54
N GLY A 90 -3.22 -17.61 -3.40
CA GLY A 90 -2.82 -18.93 -2.95
C GLY A 90 -1.32 -19.00 -2.69
N TRP A 91 -0.91 -20.02 -1.94
CA TRP A 91 0.44 -20.15 -1.37
C TRP A 91 1.59 -19.91 -2.37
N ALA A 92 1.47 -20.39 -3.61
CA ALA A 92 2.51 -20.26 -4.63
C ALA A 92 2.53 -18.88 -5.31
N ALA A 93 1.38 -18.20 -5.39
CA ALA A 93 1.24 -16.90 -6.06
C ALA A 93 1.38 -15.72 -5.07
N GLY A 94 1.04 -15.94 -3.80
CA GLY A 94 1.13 -14.97 -2.72
C GLY A 94 -0.04 -13.99 -2.65
N TYR A 95 0.21 -12.84 -2.05
CA TYR A 95 -0.77 -11.78 -1.82
C TYR A 95 -0.92 -10.85 -3.03
N ILE A 96 -2.10 -10.26 -3.15
CA ILE A 96 -2.39 -9.16 -4.06
C ILE A 96 -2.03 -7.87 -3.33
N PHE A 97 -0.98 -7.20 -3.74
CA PHE A 97 -0.42 -6.03 -3.06
C PHE A 97 -1.31 -4.81 -3.19
N SER A 98 -1.86 -4.59 -4.39
CA SER A 98 -2.82 -3.52 -4.66
C SER A 98 -3.83 -3.96 -5.70
N VAL A 99 -5.07 -3.50 -5.49
CA VAL A 99 -6.21 -3.69 -6.39
C VAL A 99 -6.76 -2.32 -6.71
N TYR A 100 -6.93 -2.02 -7.99
CA TYR A 100 -7.96 -1.05 -8.37
C TYR A 100 -8.68 -1.45 -9.66
N GLU A 101 -10.00 -1.49 -9.56
CA GLU A 101 -10.90 -2.02 -10.56
C GLU A 101 -12.20 -1.21 -10.61
N GLY A 102 -12.89 -1.32 -11.74
CA GLY A 102 -14.19 -0.71 -11.92
C GLY A 102 -14.62 -0.74 -13.36
N ARG A 103 -15.48 0.22 -13.72
CA ARG A 103 -16.05 0.36 -15.06
C ARG A 103 -15.97 1.81 -15.52
N LEU A 104 -15.57 2.00 -16.77
CA LEU A 104 -15.72 3.26 -17.49
C LEU A 104 -17.21 3.45 -17.84
N LEU A 105 -17.68 4.69 -17.73
CA LEU A 105 -19.08 5.06 -18.01
C LEU A 105 -19.29 5.33 -19.51
N THR A 106 -18.94 4.34 -20.33
CA THR A 106 -19.07 4.31 -21.80
C THR A 106 -20.27 3.47 -22.21
N GLU A 107 -20.60 3.39 -23.51
CA GLU A 107 -21.65 2.48 -24.01
C GLU A 107 -21.06 1.53 -25.09
N PRO A 108 -20.87 0.23 -24.80
CA PRO A 108 -21.11 -0.43 -23.50
C PRO A 108 -20.12 0.03 -22.42
N ASN A 109 -20.48 -0.13 -21.15
CA ASN A 109 -19.55 0.09 -20.03
C ASN A 109 -18.34 -0.85 -20.16
N ILE A 110 -17.13 -0.30 -20.12
CA ILE A 110 -15.89 -1.07 -20.24
C ILE A 110 -15.32 -1.35 -18.85
N PRO A 111 -15.18 -2.62 -18.42
CA PRO A 111 -14.53 -2.95 -17.16
C PRO A 111 -13.01 -2.80 -17.27
N PHE A 112 -12.37 -2.46 -16.16
CA PHE A 112 -10.92 -2.56 -16.01
C PHE A 112 -10.56 -3.20 -14.68
N THR A 113 -9.42 -3.89 -14.64
CA THR A 113 -8.90 -4.50 -13.43
C THR A 113 -7.37 -4.49 -13.40
N TYR A 114 -6.82 -3.97 -12.31
CA TYR A 114 -5.38 -3.99 -12.09
C TYR A 114 -5.13 -4.55 -10.70
N HIS A 115 -4.74 -5.82 -10.68
CA HIS A 115 -4.35 -6.53 -9.48
C HIS A 115 -2.87 -6.85 -9.61
N ALA A 116 -2.06 -6.09 -8.88
CA ALA A 116 -0.63 -6.30 -8.81
C ALA A 116 -0.30 -7.06 -7.52
N GLY A 117 0.44 -8.15 -7.67
CA GLY A 117 1.11 -8.90 -6.60
C GLY A 117 2.41 -9.45 -7.16
N ASN A 118 3.10 -10.32 -6.41
CA ASN A 118 4.50 -10.74 -6.66
C ASN A 118 5.54 -9.72 -6.20
N ASP A 119 6.67 -10.22 -5.71
CA ASP A 119 7.78 -9.39 -5.21
C ASP A 119 8.30 -8.36 -6.24
N THR A 120 8.18 -8.65 -7.54
CA THR A 120 8.62 -7.75 -8.62
C THR A 120 7.79 -6.46 -8.69
N THR A 121 6.54 -6.49 -8.22
CA THR A 121 5.65 -5.32 -8.19
C THR A 121 5.66 -4.62 -6.83
N PHE A 122 6.44 -5.09 -5.86
CA PHE A 122 6.64 -4.36 -4.62
C PHE A 122 7.30 -3.01 -4.92
N ARG A 123 6.84 -1.95 -4.25
CA ARG A 123 7.42 -0.61 -4.32
C ARG A 123 7.62 -0.06 -2.91
N THR A 124 8.43 0.98 -2.81
CA THR A 124 8.61 1.73 -1.58
C THR A 124 8.42 3.20 -1.88
N THR A 125 7.67 3.91 -1.05
CA THR A 125 7.53 5.36 -1.15
C THR A 125 8.06 6.02 0.11
N GLU A 126 8.63 7.21 -0.06
CA GLU A 126 9.19 8.05 1.00
C GLU A 126 8.50 9.39 0.93
N LEU A 127 7.89 9.79 2.03
CA LEU A 127 7.10 10.99 2.18
C LEU A 127 7.75 11.84 3.27
N MET A 128 8.27 13.00 2.90
CA MET A 128 8.99 13.90 3.80
C MET A 128 8.12 15.12 4.13
N TRP A 129 8.17 15.59 5.37
CA TRP A 129 7.61 16.87 5.75
C TRP A 129 8.65 17.98 5.56
N GLU A 130 8.20 19.21 5.31
CA GLU A 130 9.10 20.37 5.25
C GLU A 130 9.64 20.73 6.64
N GLU A 131 8.83 20.54 7.68
CA GLU A 131 9.16 20.83 9.07
C GLU A 131 9.00 19.58 9.95
N PRO A 132 9.94 19.30 10.86
CA PRO A 132 9.84 18.14 11.75
C PRO A 132 8.67 18.23 12.75
N TRP A 133 8.12 17.07 13.08
CA TRP A 133 7.06 16.89 14.06
C TRP A 133 7.63 16.31 15.35
N LEU A 134 7.22 16.84 16.50
CA LEU A 134 7.52 16.24 17.79
C LEU A 134 6.54 15.12 18.09
N LEU A 135 7.08 13.91 18.27
CA LEU A 135 6.38 12.74 18.77
C LEU A 135 6.77 12.51 20.23
N GLU A 136 5.84 12.76 21.15
CA GLU A 136 6.10 12.65 22.59
C GLU A 136 6.06 11.19 23.06
N CYS A 137 7.08 10.75 23.80
CA CYS A 137 7.11 9.41 24.35
C CYS A 137 6.10 9.23 25.49
N GLY A 138 5.34 8.13 25.46
CA GLY A 138 4.27 7.88 26.42
C GLY A 138 3.11 8.89 26.33
N GLY A 139 3.07 9.68 25.24
CA GLY A 139 2.02 10.63 24.93
C GLY A 139 0.75 9.98 24.41
N LYS A 140 -0.08 10.79 23.75
CA LYS A 140 -1.29 10.32 23.06
C LYS A 140 -0.95 9.85 21.65
N ASP A 141 -1.84 9.08 21.05
CA ASP A 141 -1.73 8.72 19.63
C ASP A 141 -1.69 9.99 18.76
N HIS A 142 -0.74 10.01 17.82
CA HIS A 142 -0.64 11.04 16.80
C HIS A 142 -1.23 10.51 15.49
N ASN A 143 -2.04 11.33 14.82
CA ASN A 143 -2.61 10.98 13.53
C ASN A 143 -1.82 11.65 12.41
N ILE A 144 -1.36 10.85 11.46
CA ILE A 144 -0.73 11.30 10.21
C ILE A 144 -1.65 10.90 9.07
N THR A 145 -2.04 11.88 8.24
CA THR A 145 -2.92 11.63 7.09
C THR A 145 -2.09 11.42 5.84
N LEU A 146 -2.20 10.23 5.26
CA LEU A 146 -1.70 9.92 3.93
C LEU A 146 -2.83 9.99 2.93
N VAL A 147 -2.53 10.50 1.73
CA VAL A 147 -3.49 10.61 0.64
C VAL A 147 -2.98 9.82 -0.55
N LEU A 148 -3.85 8.97 -1.08
CA LEU A 148 -3.67 8.32 -2.38
C LEU A 148 -4.56 9.02 -3.41
N ASP A 149 -3.95 9.63 -4.41
CA ASP A 149 -4.68 10.25 -5.52
C ASP A 149 -5.01 9.19 -6.58
N ALA A 150 -6.27 8.72 -6.58
CA ALA A 150 -6.73 7.70 -7.52
C ALA A 150 -6.57 8.09 -9.00
N TYR A 151 -6.58 9.39 -9.34
CA TYR A 151 -6.33 9.83 -10.71
C TYR A 151 -4.86 9.60 -11.09
N LYS A 152 -3.93 9.95 -10.18
CA LYS A 152 -2.49 9.75 -10.40
C LYS A 152 -2.07 8.29 -10.42
N CYS A 153 -2.85 7.38 -9.86
CA CYS A 153 -2.63 5.93 -10.04
C CYS A 153 -2.67 5.49 -11.51
N LEU A 154 -3.28 6.27 -12.40
CA LEU A 154 -3.36 6.01 -13.83
C LEU A 154 -2.68 7.08 -14.71
N HIS A 155 -2.25 8.20 -14.11
CA HIS A 155 -1.73 9.35 -14.84
C HIS A 155 -0.46 9.90 -14.19
N GLY A 156 0.64 9.84 -14.92
CA GLY A 156 1.93 10.44 -14.56
C GLY A 156 2.44 11.37 -15.65
N ALA A 157 3.61 11.97 -15.40
CA ALA A 157 4.24 12.88 -16.38
C ALA A 157 4.74 12.12 -17.62
N GLU A 158 5.25 10.90 -17.44
CA GLU A 158 5.90 10.09 -18.48
C GLU A 158 5.06 8.90 -18.94
N ASP A 159 3.97 8.57 -18.23
CA ASP A 159 3.11 7.43 -18.55
C ASP A 159 1.65 7.72 -18.22
N THR A 160 0.74 7.12 -18.97
CA THR A 160 -0.70 7.16 -18.72
C THR A 160 -1.29 5.81 -19.12
N ILE A 161 -2.02 5.19 -18.19
CA ILE A 161 -2.76 3.97 -18.42
C ILE A 161 -4.18 4.37 -18.81
N ASP A 162 -4.54 4.07 -20.05
CA ASP A 162 -5.90 4.24 -20.56
C ASP A 162 -6.65 2.92 -20.37
N PRO A 163 -7.68 2.85 -19.50
CA PRO A 163 -8.38 1.60 -19.26
C PRO A 163 -9.18 1.06 -20.47
N GLU A 164 -9.38 1.85 -21.54
CA GLU A 164 -9.93 1.33 -22.81
C GLU A 164 -8.90 0.54 -23.63
N ILE A 165 -7.62 0.90 -23.51
CA ILE A 165 -6.50 0.30 -24.25
C ILE A 165 -5.80 -0.78 -23.43
N ASP A 166 -5.64 -0.52 -22.13
CA ASP A 166 -4.91 -1.32 -21.16
C ASP A 166 -5.86 -1.83 -20.06
N PRO A 167 -6.89 -2.64 -20.36
CA PRO A 167 -7.99 -2.88 -19.42
C PRO A 167 -7.65 -3.82 -18.26
N GLU A 168 -6.65 -4.69 -18.40
CA GLU A 168 -6.50 -5.81 -17.47
C GLU A 168 -5.04 -6.21 -17.20
N THR A 169 -4.72 -6.33 -15.91
CA THR A 169 -3.61 -7.15 -15.43
C THR A 169 -3.94 -7.80 -14.08
N HIS A 170 -3.66 -9.09 -13.99
CA HIS A 170 -3.58 -9.90 -12.77
C HIS A 170 -2.12 -10.25 -12.49
N THR A 171 -1.23 -9.26 -12.66
CA THR A 171 0.22 -9.41 -12.63
C THR A 171 0.80 -10.20 -13.80
N GLY A 172 0.68 -11.53 -13.78
CA GLY A 172 1.46 -12.40 -14.67
C GLY A 172 0.95 -12.44 -16.11
N ASN A 173 -0.37 -12.27 -16.31
CA ASN A 173 -0.98 -12.25 -17.64
C ASN A 173 -0.55 -11.02 -18.47
N ASN A 174 -0.20 -9.92 -17.80
CA ASN A 174 0.30 -8.70 -18.41
C ASN A 174 1.24 -7.96 -17.45
N LEU A 175 2.43 -8.52 -17.25
CA LEU A 175 3.45 -7.95 -16.36
C LEU A 175 3.88 -6.53 -16.77
N PRO A 176 4.06 -6.20 -18.06
CA PRO A 176 4.38 -4.82 -18.46
C PRO A 176 3.35 -3.80 -17.94
N LEU A 177 2.06 -4.10 -18.05
CA LEU A 177 1.00 -3.23 -17.52
C LEU A 177 1.00 -3.19 -15.99
N ALA A 178 1.23 -4.31 -15.31
CA ALA A 178 1.32 -4.34 -13.85
C ALA A 178 2.46 -3.45 -13.33
N ILE A 179 3.61 -3.42 -14.02
CA ILE A 179 4.74 -2.56 -13.67
C ILE A 179 4.39 -1.09 -13.85
N ARG A 180 3.85 -0.71 -15.02
CA ARG A 180 3.36 0.66 -15.27
C ARG A 180 2.39 1.12 -14.19
N TRP A 181 1.45 0.25 -13.82
CA TRP A 181 0.47 0.50 -12.77
C TRP A 181 1.12 0.78 -11.42
N VAL A 182 1.99 -0.11 -10.93
CA VAL A 182 2.57 0.08 -9.58
C VAL A 182 3.52 1.27 -9.52
N ASP A 183 4.14 1.65 -10.64
CA ASP A 183 5.00 2.83 -10.72
C ASP A 183 4.16 4.12 -10.63
N LEU A 184 3.02 4.20 -11.30
CA LEU A 184 2.09 5.33 -11.18
C LEU A 184 1.46 5.38 -9.79
N TYR A 185 0.99 4.23 -9.27
CA TYR A 185 0.46 4.09 -7.92
C TYR A 185 1.46 4.53 -6.84
N GLN A 186 2.75 4.20 -6.98
CA GLN A 186 3.79 4.64 -6.03
C GLN A 186 3.88 6.16 -5.94
N ASN A 187 3.78 6.85 -7.07
CA ASN A 187 3.86 8.30 -7.17
C ASN A 187 2.55 9.03 -6.82
N ALA A 188 1.46 8.28 -6.64
CA ALA A 188 0.15 8.83 -6.30
C ALA A 188 -0.02 9.10 -4.80
N TRP A 189 0.92 8.64 -3.97
CA TRP A 189 0.91 8.88 -2.53
C TRP A 189 1.48 10.25 -2.17
N SER A 190 0.86 10.89 -1.20
CA SER A 190 1.35 12.12 -0.59
C SER A 190 1.03 12.14 0.90
N ILE A 191 1.74 12.98 1.64
CA ILE A 191 1.50 13.22 3.06
C ILE A 191 0.88 14.60 3.24
N GLN A 192 -0.17 14.69 4.05
CA GLN A 192 -0.75 15.98 4.42
C GLN A 192 -0.06 16.52 5.69
N PRO A 193 0.15 17.84 5.77
CA PRO A 193 0.59 18.50 7.00
C PRO A 193 -0.48 18.49 8.09
#